data_AF-A0AAE4JFV5-F1
#
_entry.id   AF-A0AAE4JFV5-F1
#
_cell.length_a   1.000
_cell.length_b   1.000
_cell.length_c   1.000
_cell.angle_alpha   90.00
_cell.angle_beta   90.00
_cell.angle_gamma   90.00
#
_symmetry.space_group_name_H-M   'P 1'
#
loop_
_entity.id
_entity.type
_entity.pdbx_description
1 polymer ?
#
loop_
_entity_poly.entity_id
_entity_poly.type
_entity_poly.pdbx_seq_one_letter_code
_entity_poly.pdbx_strand_id
1 'polypeptide(L)' 'MVPEHTAYIETLAHVNCGACDGYWGLSDITKAGLTDRDWTCPHCGTENRIGEFVEE' A
#
# COMPACT_ATOMS: atom_id res chain seq x y z
N MET A 1 -12.92 -18.66 31.26
CA MET A 1 -11.74 -18.34 30.43
C MET A 1 -11.91 -16.89 30.00
N VAL A 2 -10.91 -16.05 30.20
CA VAL A 2 -10.95 -14.66 29.73
C VAL A 2 -10.56 -14.70 28.24
N PRO A 3 -11.29 -14.04 27.33
CA PRO A 3 -10.87 -14.00 25.93
C PRO A 3 -9.49 -13.35 25.81
N GLU A 4 -8.57 -14.03 25.13
CA GLU A 4 -7.26 -13.47 24.79
C GLU A 4 -7.43 -12.53 23.58
N HIS A 5 -6.79 -11.35 23.66
CA HIS A 5 -6.73 -10.41 22.56
C HIS A 5 -5.34 -10.49 21.91
N THR A 6 -5.30 -10.62 20.59
CA THR A 6 -4.06 -10.57 19.81
C THR A 6 -3.98 -9.23 19.08
N ALA A 7 -2.85 -8.55 19.17
CA ALA A 7 -2.55 -7.34 18.42
C ALA A 7 -1.31 -7.56 17.54
N TYR A 8 -1.33 -6.97 16.34
CA TYR A 8 -0.22 -6.98 15.40
C TYR A 8 0.18 -5.53 15.07
N ILE A 9 1.48 -5.30 14.90
CA ILE A 9 1.99 -4.02 14.37
C ILE A 9 2.27 -4.27 12.90
N GLU A 10 1.53 -3.57 12.03
CA GLU A 10 1.75 -3.59 10.59
C GLU A 10 2.29 -2.25 10.09
N THR A 11 2.96 -2.28 8.94
CA THR A 11 3.30 -1.08 8.18
C THR A 11 2.30 -0.92 7.05
N LEU A 12 1.65 0.24 6.99
CA LEU A 12 0.67 0.58 5.96
C LEU A 12 1.27 1.62 5.02
N ALA A 13 1.22 1.35 3.71
CA ALA A 13 1.55 2.32 2.69
C ALA A 13 0.31 2.74 1.91
N HIS A 14 0.25 3.99 1.50
CA HIS A 14 -0.85 4.52 0.72
C HIS A 14 -0.41 4.83 -0.71
N VAL A 15 -1.20 4.39 -1.68
CA VAL A 15 -0.92 4.57 -3.11
C VAL A 15 -2.13 5.19 -3.79
N ASN A 16 -1.89 6.22 -4.60
CA ASN A 16 -2.90 6.80 -5.49
C ASN A 16 -2.67 6.32 -6.94
N CYS A 17 -3.76 6.05 -7.65
CA CYS A 17 -3.73 5.82 -9.09
C CYS A 17 -3.88 7.15 -9.84
N GLY A 18 -2.82 7.63 -10.49
CA GLY A 18 -2.88 8.87 -11.30
C GLY A 18 -3.73 8.78 -12.58
N ALA A 19 -4.39 7.65 -12.86
CA ALA A 19 -5.27 7.48 -14.02
C ALA A 19 -6.77 7.53 -13.68
N CYS A 20 -7.16 7.07 -12.49
CA CYS A 20 -8.56 7.03 -12.05
C CYS A 20 -8.79 7.67 -10.68
N ASP A 21 -7.77 8.33 -10.12
CA ASP A 21 -7.74 8.98 -8.80
C ASP A 21 -8.13 8.07 -7.62
N GLY A 22 -8.06 6.75 -7.81
CA GLY A 22 -8.34 5.77 -6.76
C GLY A 22 -7.24 5.73 -5.70
N TYR A 23 -7.60 5.51 -4.45
CA TYR A 23 -6.68 5.48 -3.31
C TYR A 23 -6.70 4.12 -2.61
N TRP A 24 -5.53 3.57 -2.31
CA TRP A 24 -5.38 2.20 -1.83
C TRP A 24 -4.39 2.13 -0.68
N GLY A 25 -4.75 1.37 0.35
CA GLY A 25 -3.84 0.96 1.42
C GLY A 25 -3.21 -0.39 1.07
N LEU A 26 -1.89 -0.48 1.22
CA LEU A 26 -1.12 -1.71 1.09
C LEU A 26 -0.55 -2.07 2.48
N SER A 27 -1.06 -3.16 3.05
CA SER A 27 -0.68 -3.69 4.36
C SER A 27 0.56 -4.59 4.30
N ASP A 28 1.17 -4.82 5.48
CA ASP A 28 2.30 -5.74 5.70
C ASP A 28 3.48 -5.56 4.74
N ILE A 29 3.81 -4.31 4.43
CA ILE A 29 4.84 -4.00 3.44
C ILE A 29 5.87 -3.01 3.96
N THR A 30 7.13 -3.16 3.55
CA THR A 30 8.22 -2.25 3.92
C THR A 30 8.43 -1.19 2.84
N LYS A 31 8.97 -0.02 3.22
CA LYS A 31 9.37 1.03 2.25
C LYS A 31 10.25 0.44 1.13
N ALA A 32 11.26 -0.36 1.50
CA ALA A 32 12.14 -1.03 0.57
C ALA A 32 11.44 -2.04 -0.37
N GLY A 33 10.35 -2.67 0.07
CA GLY A 33 9.55 -3.60 -0.73
C GLY A 33 8.55 -2.94 -1.68
N LEU A 34 8.35 -1.62 -1.55
CA LEU A 34 7.49 -0.82 -2.43
C LEU A 34 8.28 0.03 -3.41
N THR A 35 9.50 0.47 -3.06
CA THR A 35 10.34 1.25 -3.98
C THR A 35 10.53 0.50 -5.28
N ASP A 36 10.27 1.17 -6.41
CA ASP A 36 10.47 0.64 -7.76
C ASP A 36 9.63 -0.61 -8.10
N ARG A 37 8.58 -0.88 -7.31
CA ARG A 37 7.67 -2.00 -7.57
C ARG A 37 6.61 -1.62 -8.60
N ASP A 38 6.40 -2.49 -9.58
CA ASP A 38 5.26 -2.37 -10.48
C ASP A 38 3.96 -2.64 -9.72
N TRP A 39 2.98 -1.76 -9.93
CA TRP A 39 1.68 -1.84 -9.31
C TRP A 39 0.58 -1.65 -10.35
N THR A 40 -0.36 -2.59 -10.35
CA THR A 40 -1.55 -2.54 -11.19
C THR A 40 -2.73 -2.06 -10.36
N CYS A 41 -3.38 -0.98 -10.79
CA CYS A 41 -4.56 -0.48 -10.12
C CYS A 41 -5.70 -1.51 -10.15
N PRO A 42 -6.26 -1.91 -8.98
CA PRO A 42 -7.34 -2.90 -8.92
C PRO A 42 -8.65 -2.45 -9.59
N HIS A 43 -8.83 -1.13 -9.78
CA HIS A 43 -10.07 -0.58 -10.33
C HIS A 43 -10.02 -0.40 -11.84
N CYS A 44 -8.99 0.27 -12.38
CA CYS A 44 -8.91 0.57 -13.82
C CYS A 44 -7.91 -0.29 -14.61
N GLY A 45 -7.13 -1.13 -13.93
CA GLY A 45 -6.13 -1.99 -14.56
C GLY A 45 -4.88 -1.28 -15.07
N THR A 46 -4.73 0.04 -14.84
CA THR A 46 -3.51 0.77 -15.19
C THR A 46 -2.32 0.23 -14.41
N GLU A 47 -1.27 -0.17 -15.12
CA GLU A 47 0.01 -0.55 -14.56
C GLU A 47 0.95 0.65 -14.55
N ASN A 48 1.56 0.92 -13.40
CA ASN A 48 2.60 1.93 -13.24
C ASN A 48 3.53 1.52 -12.12
N ARG A 49 4.76 2.04 -12.17
CA ARG A 49 5.72 1.85 -11.09
C ARG A 49 5.39 2.76 -9.92
N ILE A 50 5.45 2.23 -8.70
CA ILE A 50 5.37 3.05 -7.48
C ILE A 50 6.61 3.94 -7.44
N GLY A 51 6.36 5.25 -7.45
CA GLY A 51 7.37 6.29 -7.51
C GLY A 51 7.99 6.60 -6.14
N GLU A 52 8.47 7.83 -6.00
CA GLU A 52 9.06 8.32 -4.76
C GLU A 52 8.01 8.37 -3.63
N PHE A 53 8.42 7.95 -2.43
CA PHE A 53 7.59 8.09 -1.24
C PHE A 53 7.59 9.54 -0.79
N VAL A 54 6.40 10.07 -0.55
CA VAL A 54 6.25 11.35 0.13
C VAL A 54 6.29 11.08 1.63
N GLU A 55 7.28 11.65 2.31
CA GLU A 55 7.36 11.69 3.77
C GLU A 55 6.85 13.07 4.22
N GLU A 56 5.89 13.10 5.15
CA GLU A 56 5.42 14.35 5.80
C GLU A 56 6.47 14.93 6.75
#